data_AF-A0A934LNH2-F1
#
_entry.id   AF-A0A934LNH2-F1
#
_cell.length_a   1.000
_cell.length_b   1.000
_cell.length_c   1.000
_cell.angle_alpha   90.00
_cell.angle_beta   90.00
_cell.angle_gamma   90.00
#
_symmetry.space_group_name_H-M   'P 1'
#
loop_
_entity.id
_entity.type
_entity.pdbx_description
1 polymer ?
#
loop_
_entity_poly.entity_id
_entity_poly.type
_entity_poly.pdbx_seq_one_letter_code
_entity_poly.pdbx_strand_id
1 'polypeptide(L)'
;MPTRTNEQWLADLQSEGPIRDAALEDLRVVIAKGLPYALSRWVSPSEPQFEFLVEEVTQESLLRILNRLHTFEGRSQFTTWAHKVAIRIALSELRRKRWRDSSLEELVENEDAPAPESLLEDSSASPETSVERADMMTRVRRIIAEELTDRQREALMLLSVQNMPMEEAAVKLKTNRNALYKLLHDARLRLKRRLSLEGLSAQEVLTAFETG
;
A
#
# COMPACT_ATOMS: atom_id res chain seq x y z
N MET A 1 -1.08 28.06 -4.77
CA MET A 1 -1.40 26.79 -5.46
C MET A 1 -1.60 27.15 -6.92
N PRO A 2 -1.00 26.43 -7.89
CA PRO A 2 -1.19 26.74 -9.30
C PRO A 2 -2.68 26.71 -9.65
N THR A 3 -3.18 27.82 -10.19
CA THR A 3 -4.59 28.09 -10.53
C THR A 3 -4.96 27.47 -11.88
N ARG A 4 -4.55 26.22 -12.14
CA ARG A 4 -4.98 25.49 -13.34
C ARG A 4 -6.28 24.74 -13.09
N THR A 5 -7.21 24.85 -14.03
CA THR A 5 -8.38 23.97 -14.10
C THR A 5 -7.98 22.56 -14.53
N ASN A 6 -8.88 21.58 -14.36
CA ASN A 6 -8.67 20.22 -14.84
C ASN A 6 -8.35 20.16 -16.34
N GLU A 7 -9.05 20.95 -17.15
CA GLU A 7 -8.87 21.00 -18.61
C GLU A 7 -7.51 21.59 -18.97
N GLN A 8 -7.10 22.67 -18.30
CA GLN A 8 -5.78 23.27 -18.48
C GLN A 8 -4.66 22.30 -18.10
N TRP A 9 -4.80 21.56 -17.00
CA TRP A 9 -3.84 20.53 -16.64
C TRP A 9 -3.66 19.49 -17.75
N LEU A 10 -4.76 18.99 -18.32
CA LEU A 10 -4.70 18.00 -19.39
C LEU A 10 -4.10 18.56 -20.67
N ALA A 11 -4.52 19.76 -21.08
CA ALA A 11 -4.01 20.42 -22.29
C ALA A 11 -2.53 20.75 -22.18
N ASP A 12 -2.11 21.39 -21.08
CA ASP A 12 -0.73 21.84 -20.90
C ASP A 12 0.23 20.64 -20.80
N LEU A 13 -0.13 19.59 -20.07
CA LEU A 13 0.71 18.38 -19.94
C LEU A 13 0.83 17.57 -21.24
N GLN A 14 -0.12 17.73 -22.18
CA GLN A 14 -0.09 17.12 -23.51
C GLN A 14 0.54 18.01 -24.58
N SER A 15 0.77 19.29 -24.29
CA SER A 15 1.44 20.23 -25.20
C SER A 15 2.94 19.95 -25.36
N GLU A 16 3.62 20.74 -26.18
CA GLU A 16 5.08 20.66 -26.34
C GLU A 16 5.77 21.97 -25.91
N GLY A 17 7.05 21.87 -25.58
CA GLY A 17 7.89 23.01 -25.24
C GLY A 17 7.53 23.69 -23.91
N PRO A 18 7.66 25.03 -23.82
CA PRO A 18 7.63 25.75 -22.54
C PRO A 18 6.34 25.61 -21.72
N ILE A 19 5.20 25.40 -22.39
CA ILE A 19 3.89 25.23 -21.72
C ILE A 19 3.88 23.92 -20.93
N ARG A 20 4.36 22.83 -21.54
CA ARG A 20 4.49 21.53 -20.88
C ARG A 20 5.50 21.59 -19.74
N ASP A 21 6.63 22.24 -19.95
CA ASP A 21 7.66 22.37 -18.91
C ASP A 21 7.13 23.10 -17.67
N ALA A 22 6.39 24.19 -17.86
CA ALA A 22 5.73 24.92 -16.77
C ALA A 22 4.69 24.06 -16.04
N ALA A 23 3.88 23.29 -16.77
CA ALA A 23 2.91 22.37 -16.16
C ALA A 23 3.59 21.24 -15.39
N LEU A 24 4.69 20.68 -15.91
CA LEU A 24 5.46 19.65 -15.21
C LEU A 24 6.04 20.17 -13.89
N GLU A 25 6.58 21.38 -13.88
CA GLU A 25 7.12 21.99 -12.66
C GLU A 25 6.02 22.25 -11.63
N ASP A 26 4.87 22.77 -12.06
CA ASP A 26 3.75 22.97 -11.15
C ASP A 26 3.21 21.65 -10.58
N LEU A 27 3.18 20.59 -11.38
CA LEU A 27 2.80 19.25 -10.93
C LEU A 27 3.83 18.69 -9.93
N ARG A 28 5.12 18.90 -10.18
CA ARG A 28 6.21 18.53 -9.26
C ARG A 28 6.01 19.16 -7.89
N VAL A 29 5.74 20.47 -7.85
CA VAL A 29 5.49 21.21 -6.61
C VAL A 29 4.25 20.69 -5.88
N VAL A 30 3.18 20.36 -6.61
CA VAL A 30 1.97 19.78 -6.01
C VAL A 30 2.25 18.43 -5.36
N ILE A 31 3.00 17.55 -6.03
CA ILE A 31 3.35 16.22 -5.52
C ILE A 31 4.29 16.33 -4.32
N ALA A 32 5.39 17.06 -4.47
CA ALA A 32 6.43 17.20 -3.45
C ALA A 32 5.90 17.81 -2.14
N LYS A 33 4.90 18.71 -2.21
CA LYS A 33 4.31 19.30 -1.00
C LYS A 33 3.48 18.33 -0.18
N GLY A 34 2.80 17.36 -0.82
CA GLY A 34 1.92 16.45 -0.10
C GLY A 34 2.59 15.14 0.33
N LEU A 35 3.66 14.73 -0.35
CA LEU A 35 4.36 13.48 -0.06
C LEU A 35 4.92 13.41 1.38
N PRO A 36 5.55 14.45 1.95
CA PRO A 36 6.08 14.39 3.31
C PRO A 36 5.04 14.03 4.36
N TYR A 37 3.85 14.64 4.29
CA TYR A 37 2.75 14.33 5.19
C TYR A 37 2.23 12.90 5.00
N ALA A 38 2.18 12.44 3.75
CA ALA A 38 1.75 11.09 3.44
C ALA A 38 2.81 10.02 3.75
N LEU A 39 4.09 10.39 3.91
CA LEU A 39 5.18 9.44 4.17
C LEU A 39 5.66 9.45 5.62
N SER A 40 5.35 10.48 6.39
CA SER A 40 5.78 10.65 7.80
C SER A 40 5.39 9.47 8.70
N ARG A 41 4.36 8.70 8.35
CA ARG A 41 3.96 7.48 9.07
C ARG A 41 4.91 6.30 8.85
N TRP A 42 5.70 6.30 7.78
CA TRP A 42 6.57 5.17 7.42
C TRP A 42 8.06 5.50 7.44
N VAL A 43 8.42 6.76 7.23
CA VAL A 43 9.80 7.24 7.31
C VAL A 43 9.79 8.53 8.10
N SER A 44 10.69 8.63 9.09
CA SER A 44 10.77 9.85 9.89
C SER A 44 11.26 11.00 9.01
N PRO A 45 10.57 12.17 9.01
CA PRO A 45 11.03 13.35 8.28
C PRO A 45 12.41 13.86 8.74
N SER A 46 12.87 13.43 9.92
CA SER A 46 14.16 13.80 10.49
C SER A 46 15.33 12.97 9.93
N GLU A 47 15.07 11.94 9.13
CA GLU A 47 16.13 11.14 8.53
C GLU A 47 16.85 11.89 7.40
N PRO A 48 18.19 11.85 7.32
CA PRO A 48 18.96 12.55 6.28
C PRO A 48 18.57 12.17 4.84
N GLN A 49 18.09 10.94 4.66
CA GLN A 49 17.69 10.38 3.37
C GLN A 49 16.24 10.70 2.97
N PHE A 50 15.46 11.33 3.84
CA PHE A 50 14.05 11.59 3.61
C PHE A 50 13.81 12.52 2.43
N GLU A 51 14.58 13.61 2.33
CA GLU A 51 14.47 14.57 1.22
C GLU A 51 14.78 13.91 -0.13
N PHE A 52 15.84 13.08 -0.17
CA PHE A 52 16.20 12.33 -1.37
C PHE A 52 15.08 11.37 -1.78
N LEU A 53 14.50 10.64 -0.82
CA LEU A 53 13.37 9.75 -1.07
C LEU A 53 12.16 10.51 -1.64
N VAL A 54 11.83 11.69 -1.08
CA VAL A 54 10.72 12.52 -1.56
C VAL A 54 10.97 12.97 -3.00
N GLU A 55 12.19 13.38 -3.34
CA GLU A 55 12.55 13.80 -4.69
C GLU A 55 12.47 12.63 -5.68
N GLU A 56 13.08 11.47 -5.36
CA GLU A 56 13.01 10.26 -6.20
C GLU A 56 11.56 9.84 -6.47
N VAL A 57 10.74 9.77 -5.42
CA VAL A 57 9.32 9.42 -5.54
C VAL A 57 8.56 10.46 -6.36
N THR A 58 8.89 11.74 -6.24
CA THR A 58 8.26 12.81 -7.02
C THR A 58 8.53 12.63 -8.50
N GLN A 59 9.79 12.39 -8.89
CA GLN A 59 10.18 12.17 -10.28
C GLN A 59 9.49 10.93 -10.88
N GLU A 60 9.51 9.80 -10.17
CA GLU A 60 8.83 8.58 -10.62
C GLU A 60 7.31 8.78 -10.72
N SER A 61 6.73 9.57 -9.80
CA SER A 61 5.30 9.90 -9.82
C SER A 61 4.93 10.73 -11.05
N LEU A 62 5.74 11.72 -11.42
CA LEU A 62 5.53 12.51 -12.64
C LEU A 62 5.45 11.62 -13.88
N LEU A 63 6.44 10.74 -14.08
CA LEU A 63 6.47 9.83 -15.23
C LEU A 63 5.23 8.93 -15.29
N ARG A 64 4.83 8.35 -14.15
CA ARG A 64 3.67 7.46 -14.09
C ARG A 64 2.34 8.19 -14.26
N ILE A 65 2.23 9.42 -13.78
CA ILE A 65 1.05 10.26 -13.99
C ILE A 65 0.91 10.59 -15.47
N LEU A 66 1.98 11.00 -16.14
CA LEU A 66 1.98 11.27 -17.59
C LEU A 66 1.54 10.04 -18.39
N ASN A 67 2.08 8.87 -18.07
CA ASN A 67 1.69 7.61 -18.71
C ASN A 67 0.22 7.23 -18.48
N ARG A 68 -0.40 7.74 -17.41
CA ARG A 68 -1.79 7.44 -17.02
C ARG A 68 -2.72 8.63 -17.20
N LEU A 69 -2.29 9.69 -17.88
CA LEU A 69 -3.06 10.92 -18.00
C LEU A 69 -4.45 10.67 -18.60
N HIS A 70 -4.55 9.77 -19.57
CA HIS A 70 -5.79 9.32 -20.20
C HIS A 70 -6.79 8.62 -19.27
N THR A 71 -6.36 8.17 -18.08
CA THR A 71 -7.22 7.50 -17.09
C THR A 71 -7.93 8.48 -16.15
N PHE A 72 -7.64 9.78 -16.26
CA PHE A 72 -8.31 10.80 -15.47
C PHE A 72 -9.69 11.12 -16.03
N GLU A 73 -10.73 10.81 -15.25
CA GLU A 73 -12.13 10.92 -15.66
C GLU A 73 -12.81 12.24 -15.22
N GLY A 74 -12.08 13.21 -14.66
CA GLY A 74 -12.65 14.50 -14.24
C GLY A 74 -13.55 14.47 -13.00
N ARG A 75 -13.72 13.31 -12.33
CA ARG A 75 -14.56 13.15 -11.12
C ARG A 75 -14.03 13.86 -9.86
N SER A 76 -12.82 14.41 -9.91
CA SER A 76 -12.20 15.20 -8.85
C SER A 76 -11.32 16.29 -9.45
N GLN A 77 -10.74 17.16 -8.61
CA GLN A 77 -9.61 17.99 -9.05
C GLN A 77 -8.46 17.09 -9.53
N PHE A 78 -7.78 17.52 -10.59
CA PHE A 78 -6.64 16.82 -11.18
C PHE A 78 -5.53 16.60 -10.15
N THR A 79 -5.23 17.64 -9.37
CA THR A 79 -4.23 17.61 -8.29
C THR A 79 -4.56 16.55 -7.23
N THR A 80 -5.83 16.37 -6.87
CA THR A 80 -6.27 15.30 -5.95
C THR A 80 -6.03 13.91 -6.53
N TRP A 81 -6.33 13.71 -7.82
CA TRP A 81 -6.09 12.44 -8.50
C TRP A 81 -4.58 12.15 -8.61
N ALA A 82 -3.79 13.14 -9.05
CA ALA A 82 -2.33 13.05 -9.13
C ALA A 82 -1.70 12.73 -7.78
N HIS A 83 -2.17 13.38 -6.71
CA HIS A 83 -1.69 13.13 -5.35
C HIS A 83 -1.95 11.69 -4.89
N LYS A 84 -3.15 11.14 -5.16
CA LYS A 84 -3.46 9.73 -4.87
C LYS A 84 -2.56 8.76 -5.65
N VAL A 85 -2.25 9.09 -6.90
CA VAL A 85 -1.33 8.28 -7.73
C VAL A 85 0.08 8.33 -7.12
N ALA A 86 0.58 9.52 -6.78
CA ALA A 86 1.89 9.71 -6.19
C ALA A 86 2.05 8.97 -4.85
N ILE A 87 1.08 9.07 -3.93
CA ILE A 87 1.10 8.35 -2.65
C ILE A 87 1.18 6.82 -2.89
N ARG A 88 0.38 6.28 -3.82
CA ARG A 88 0.40 4.84 -4.13
C ARG A 88 1.75 4.37 -4.65
N ILE A 89 2.43 5.22 -5.43
CA ILE A 89 3.78 4.95 -5.94
C ILE A 89 4.78 4.99 -4.78
N ALA A 90 4.77 6.06 -4.00
CA ALA A 90 5.62 6.26 -2.83
C ALA A 90 5.58 5.05 -1.87
N LEU A 91 4.37 4.61 -1.50
CA LEU A 91 4.18 3.46 -0.62
C LEU A 91 4.62 2.13 -1.26
N SER A 92 4.59 2.02 -2.59
CA SER A 92 5.07 0.81 -3.27
C SER A 92 6.59 0.78 -3.34
N GLU A 93 7.23 1.92 -3.64
CA GLU A 93 8.69 2.03 -3.66
C GLU A 93 9.29 1.87 -2.27
N LEU A 94 8.67 2.45 -1.24
CA LEU A 94 9.13 2.28 0.14
C LEU A 94 9.07 0.82 0.61
N ARG A 95 8.00 0.10 0.29
CA ARG A 95 7.90 -1.34 0.56
C ARG A 95 8.98 -2.13 -0.18
N ARG A 96 9.28 -1.76 -1.43
CA ARG A 96 10.34 -2.40 -2.22
C ARG A 96 11.73 -2.11 -1.66
N LYS A 97 12.01 -0.89 -1.21
CA LYS A 97 13.27 -0.53 -0.57
C LYS A 97 13.46 -1.30 0.73
N ARG A 98 12.46 -1.27 1.63
CA ARG A 98 12.49 -2.04 2.88
C ARG A 98 12.71 -3.54 2.64
N TRP A 99 12.02 -4.13 1.67
CA TRP A 99 12.21 -5.54 1.32
C TRP A 99 13.63 -5.86 0.85
N ARG A 100 14.21 -5.01 -0.01
CA ARG A 100 15.58 -5.19 -0.49
C ARG A 100 16.60 -5.04 0.63
N ASP A 101 16.45 -4.01 1.46
CA ASP A 101 17.35 -3.73 2.57
C ASP A 101 17.29 -4.88 3.61
N SER A 102 16.09 -5.35 3.98
CA SER A 102 15.93 -6.50 4.86
C SER A 102 16.45 -7.82 4.26
N SER A 103 16.34 -8.01 2.94
CA SER A 103 16.89 -9.19 2.26
C SER A 103 18.43 -9.18 2.16
N LEU A 104 19.04 -7.99 2.22
CA LEU A 104 20.50 -7.82 2.27
C LEU A 104 21.01 -7.94 3.72
N GLU A 105 20.24 -7.45 4.69
CA GLU A 105 20.50 -7.64 6.12
C GLU A 105 20.27 -9.09 6.58
N GLU A 106 19.60 -9.95 5.82
CA GLU A 106 19.47 -11.39 6.13
C GLU A 106 20.81 -12.19 6.03
N LEU A 107 21.95 -11.51 5.83
CA LEU A 107 23.32 -12.02 6.06
C LEU A 107 23.94 -11.58 7.40
N VAL A 108 23.22 -10.84 8.25
CA VAL A 108 23.63 -10.51 9.62
C VAL A 108 22.42 -10.66 10.56
N GLU A 109 22.62 -11.46 11.59
CA GLU A 109 21.60 -11.88 12.55
C GLU A 109 20.94 -10.73 13.34
N ASN A 110 19.63 -10.89 13.54
CA ASN A 110 18.73 -10.41 14.62
C ASN A 110 17.92 -9.09 14.47
N GLU A 111 16.59 -9.31 14.56
CA GLU A 111 15.60 -8.69 15.45
C GLU A 111 15.75 -7.20 15.84
N ASP A 112 14.86 -6.34 15.31
CA ASP A 112 13.95 -5.48 16.09
C ASP A 112 13.30 -4.43 15.19
N ALA A 113 12.00 -4.57 14.94
CA ALA A 113 11.16 -3.47 14.49
C ALA A 113 9.82 -3.59 15.20
N PRO A 114 9.48 -2.67 16.13
CA PRO A 114 8.26 -2.78 16.90
C PRO A 114 7.03 -2.70 16.00
N ALA A 115 6.09 -3.63 16.22
CA ALA A 115 4.70 -3.47 15.80
C ALA A 115 4.07 -2.29 16.60
N PRO A 116 3.17 -1.50 16.00
CA PRO A 116 2.79 -0.21 16.58
C PRO A 116 1.79 -0.38 17.72
N GLU A 117 2.22 -0.07 18.94
CA GLU A 117 1.34 0.25 20.08
C GLU A 117 1.15 1.76 20.24
N SER A 118 -0.05 2.12 20.71
CA SER A 118 -0.53 3.41 21.22
C SER A 118 -1.11 4.43 20.21
N LEU A 119 -2.44 4.49 20.20
CA LEU A 119 -3.19 5.59 20.83
C LEU A 119 -4.55 5.05 21.25
N LEU A 120 -4.60 4.53 22.48
CA LEU A 120 -5.71 4.50 23.45
C LEU A 120 -5.38 3.38 24.44
N GLU A 121 -4.75 3.76 25.56
CA GLU A 121 -4.78 2.94 26.76
C GLU A 121 -6.23 2.90 27.27
N ASP A 122 -6.81 1.71 27.32
CA ASP A 122 -7.45 1.27 28.55
C ASP A 122 -7.01 -0.17 28.83
N SER A 123 -6.11 -0.28 29.81
CA SER A 123 -5.53 -1.53 30.27
C SER A 123 -6.55 -2.29 31.11
N SER A 124 -7.30 -3.19 30.46
CA SER A 124 -7.76 -4.44 31.09
C SER A 124 -8.21 -5.46 30.03
N ALA A 125 -7.25 -6.13 29.39
CA ALA A 125 -7.56 -7.38 28.69
C ALA A 125 -7.99 -8.43 29.73
N SER A 126 -9.30 -8.53 29.98
CA SER A 126 -9.90 -9.58 30.80
C SER A 126 -9.52 -10.96 30.22
N PRO A 127 -9.29 -12.01 31.04
CA PRO A 127 -9.05 -13.36 30.55
C PRO A 127 -10.10 -13.85 29.53
N GLU A 128 -11.34 -13.37 29.61
CA GLU A 128 -12.43 -13.67 28.66
C GLU A 128 -12.15 -13.19 27.23
N THR A 129 -11.54 -12.01 27.03
CA THR A 129 -11.25 -11.49 25.68
C THR A 129 -10.12 -12.24 24.98
N SER A 130 -9.25 -12.92 25.74
CA SER A 130 -8.17 -13.74 25.21
C SER A 130 -8.67 -15.06 24.59
N VAL A 131 -9.71 -15.66 25.18
CA VAL A 131 -10.31 -16.92 24.71
C VAL A 131 -11.10 -16.70 23.43
N GLU A 132 -11.96 -15.67 23.41
CA GLU A 132 -12.73 -15.30 22.22
C GLU A 132 -11.83 -14.98 21.02
N ARG A 133 -10.69 -14.33 21.28
CA ARG A 133 -9.67 -14.04 20.27
C ARG A 133 -8.99 -15.30 19.75
N ALA A 134 -8.60 -16.22 20.63
CA ALA A 134 -7.99 -17.49 20.24
C ALA A 134 -8.95 -18.34 19.39
N ASP A 135 -10.22 -18.37 19.76
CA ASP A 135 -11.29 -19.03 19.00
C ASP A 135 -11.50 -18.38 17.63
N MET A 136 -11.55 -17.04 17.56
CA MET A 136 -11.66 -16.30 16.31
C MET A 136 -10.48 -16.61 15.38
N MET A 137 -9.24 -16.59 15.91
CA MET A 137 -8.04 -16.87 15.13
C MET A 137 -8.01 -18.31 14.62
N THR A 138 -8.47 -19.27 15.43
CA THR A 138 -8.59 -20.67 15.03
C THR A 138 -9.59 -20.83 13.89
N ARG A 139 -10.75 -20.17 13.97
CA ARG A 139 -11.76 -20.18 12.90
C ARG A 139 -11.22 -19.56 11.61
N VAL A 140 -10.57 -18.40 11.68
CA VAL A 140 -9.98 -17.75 10.49
C VAL A 140 -8.90 -18.62 9.85
N ARG A 141 -7.99 -19.20 10.64
CA ARG A 141 -6.96 -20.12 10.14
C ARG A 141 -7.57 -21.34 9.46
N ARG A 142 -8.62 -21.93 10.05
CA ARG A 142 -9.35 -23.05 9.46
C ARG A 142 -9.98 -22.68 8.12
N ILE A 143 -10.67 -21.54 8.04
CA ILE A 143 -11.27 -21.04 6.80
C ILE A 143 -10.21 -20.85 5.71
N ILE A 144 -9.06 -20.26 6.05
CA ILE A 144 -7.94 -20.08 5.11
C ILE A 144 -7.39 -21.44 4.63
N ALA A 145 -7.30 -22.43 5.51
CA ALA A 145 -6.83 -23.77 5.17
C ALA A 145 -7.81 -24.51 4.24
N GLU A 146 -9.12 -24.38 4.47
CA GLU A 146 -10.17 -25.08 3.71
C GLU A 146 -10.49 -24.43 2.35
N GLU A 147 -10.55 -23.10 2.29
CA GLU A 147 -11.07 -22.40 1.09
C GLU A 147 -10.00 -22.09 0.04
N LEU A 148 -8.75 -21.99 0.47
CA LEU A 148 -7.65 -21.58 -0.39
C LEU A 148 -6.81 -22.77 -0.83
N THR A 149 -6.28 -22.66 -2.04
CA THR A 149 -5.20 -23.54 -2.50
C THR A 149 -3.87 -23.17 -1.83
N ASP A 150 -2.90 -24.08 -1.83
CA ASP A 150 -1.55 -23.80 -1.32
C ASP A 150 -0.95 -22.55 -1.98
N ARG A 151 -1.12 -22.42 -3.30
CA ARG A 151 -0.62 -21.28 -4.06
C ARG A 151 -1.28 -19.96 -3.68
N GLN A 152 -2.55 -19.98 -3.31
CA GLN A 152 -3.27 -18.80 -2.80
C GLN A 152 -2.83 -18.42 -1.40
N ARG A 153 -2.62 -19.40 -0.52
CA ARG A 153 -2.06 -19.16 0.82
C ARG A 153 -0.66 -18.58 0.74
N GLU A 154 0.20 -19.15 -0.09
CA GLU A 154 1.57 -18.68 -0.30
C GLU A 154 1.57 -17.24 -0.82
N ALA A 155 0.74 -16.92 -1.81
CA ALA A 155 0.59 -15.56 -2.32
C ALA A 155 0.13 -14.56 -1.25
N LEU A 156 -0.82 -14.94 -0.39
CA LEU A 156 -1.26 -14.11 0.73
C LEU A 156 -0.16 -13.93 1.78
N MET A 157 0.58 -14.99 2.12
CA MET A 157 1.71 -14.90 3.05
C MET A 157 2.77 -13.92 2.56
N LEU A 158 3.20 -14.03 1.30
CA LEU A 158 4.20 -13.13 0.73
C LEU A 158 3.71 -11.67 0.73
N LEU A 159 2.47 -11.42 0.28
CA LEU A 159 2.00 -10.06 0.03
C LEU A 159 1.38 -9.36 1.23
N SER A 160 0.74 -10.10 2.13
CA SER A 160 -0.01 -9.55 3.27
C SER A 160 0.72 -9.68 4.60
N VAL A 161 1.50 -10.75 4.78
CA VAL A 161 2.25 -10.97 6.04
C VAL A 161 3.68 -10.46 5.91
N GLN A 162 4.40 -10.89 4.87
CA GLN A 162 5.80 -10.50 4.63
C GLN A 162 5.92 -9.13 3.95
N ASN A 163 4.80 -8.50 3.57
CA ASN A 163 4.78 -7.22 2.86
C ASN A 163 5.68 -7.17 1.60
N MET A 164 5.93 -8.33 0.99
CA MET A 164 6.75 -8.45 -0.22
C MET A 164 6.10 -7.64 -1.36
N PRO A 165 6.88 -6.89 -2.15
CA PRO A 165 6.35 -6.20 -3.31
C PRO A 165 5.72 -7.17 -4.31
N MET A 166 4.65 -6.73 -4.99
CA MET A 166 3.89 -7.61 -5.89
C MET A 166 4.70 -8.12 -7.08
N GLU A 167 5.66 -7.32 -7.55
CA GLU A 167 6.59 -7.73 -8.60
C GLU A 167 7.51 -8.86 -8.12
N GLU A 168 8.12 -8.72 -6.93
CA GLU A 168 9.01 -9.73 -6.34
C GLU A 168 8.26 -11.03 -6.04
N ALA A 169 7.04 -10.92 -5.49
CA ALA A 169 6.19 -12.07 -5.24
C ALA A 169 5.83 -12.81 -6.53
N ALA A 170 5.59 -12.08 -7.64
CA ALA A 170 5.33 -12.71 -8.93
C ALA A 170 6.54 -13.50 -9.44
N VAL A 171 7.75 -12.96 -9.30
CA VAL A 171 8.99 -13.66 -9.65
C VAL A 171 9.18 -14.90 -8.78
N LYS A 172 9.07 -14.78 -7.45
CA LYS A 172 9.23 -15.89 -6.50
C LYS A 172 8.24 -17.03 -6.77
N LEU A 173 6.99 -16.68 -7.07
CA LEU A 173 5.94 -17.65 -7.41
C LEU A 173 6.01 -18.16 -8.86
N LYS A 174 6.98 -17.71 -9.66
CA LYS A 174 7.13 -18.04 -11.09
C LYS A 174 5.85 -17.76 -11.89
N THR A 175 5.31 -16.55 -11.73
CA THR A 175 4.10 -16.06 -12.40
C THR A 175 4.29 -14.60 -12.84
N ASN A 176 3.24 -13.98 -13.37
CA ASN A 176 3.24 -12.54 -13.67
C ASN A 176 2.27 -11.78 -12.75
N ARG A 177 2.44 -10.46 -12.69
CA ARG A 177 1.66 -9.56 -11.84
C ARG A 177 0.14 -9.68 -12.05
N ASN A 178 -0.31 -9.79 -13.30
CA ASN A 178 -1.74 -9.87 -13.61
C ASN A 178 -2.35 -11.18 -13.14
N ALA A 179 -1.65 -12.30 -13.33
CA ALA A 179 -2.07 -13.61 -12.85
C ALA A 179 -2.07 -13.66 -11.32
N LEU A 180 -1.04 -13.10 -10.66
CA LEU A 180 -0.98 -13.01 -9.20
C LEU A 180 -2.10 -12.13 -8.62
N TYR A 181 -2.45 -11.03 -9.31
CA TYR A 181 -3.58 -10.18 -8.95
C TYR A 181 -4.91 -10.93 -9.01
N LYS A 182 -5.18 -11.64 -10.12
CA LYS A 182 -6.39 -12.47 -10.24
C LYS A 182 -6.43 -13.54 -9.16
N LEU A 183 -5.33 -14.24 -8.92
CA LEU A 183 -5.22 -15.29 -7.91
C LEU A 183 -5.56 -14.77 -6.49
N LEU A 184 -5.06 -13.58 -6.12
CA LEU A 184 -5.40 -12.93 -4.85
C LEU A 184 -6.85 -12.45 -4.80
N HIS A 185 -7.36 -11.90 -5.90
CA HIS A 185 -8.75 -11.45 -5.97
C HIS A 185 -9.70 -12.63 -5.72
N ASP A 186 -9.47 -13.75 -6.39
CA ASP A 186 -10.26 -14.97 -6.25
C ASP A 186 -10.16 -15.53 -4.82
N ALA A 187 -8.95 -15.52 -4.23
CA ALA A 187 -8.75 -15.93 -2.84
C ALA A 187 -9.57 -15.06 -1.86
N ARG A 188 -9.52 -13.74 -2.01
CA ARG A 188 -10.30 -12.80 -1.17
C ARG A 188 -11.79 -12.99 -1.32
N LEU A 189 -12.29 -13.26 -2.53
CA LEU A 189 -13.70 -13.49 -2.77
C LEU A 189 -14.19 -14.78 -2.08
N ARG A 190 -13.39 -15.86 -2.15
CA ARG A 190 -13.69 -17.12 -1.46
C ARG A 190 -13.71 -16.94 0.05
N LEU A 191 -12.69 -16.31 0.63
CA LEU A 191 -12.64 -16.00 2.06
C LEU A 191 -13.83 -15.14 2.49
N LYS A 192 -14.12 -14.06 1.76
CA LYS A 192 -15.26 -13.19 2.06
C LYS A 192 -16.59 -13.97 2.07
N ARG A 193 -16.80 -14.83 1.07
CA ARG A 193 -18.00 -15.66 1.00
C ARG A 193 -18.08 -16.62 2.18
N ARG A 194 -16.98 -17.30 2.51
CA ARG A 194 -16.97 -18.28 3.62
C ARG A 194 -17.14 -17.63 4.98
N LEU A 195 -16.46 -16.51 5.24
CA LEU A 195 -16.63 -15.71 6.46
C LEU A 195 -18.09 -15.28 6.63
N SER A 196 -18.73 -14.79 5.56
CA SER A 196 -20.14 -14.41 5.60
C SER A 196 -21.08 -15.59 5.89
N LEU A 197 -20.76 -16.81 5.43
CA LEU A 197 -21.56 -18.00 5.73
C LEU A 197 -21.43 -18.44 7.19
N GLU A 198 -20.28 -18.17 7.82
CA GLU A 198 -20.05 -18.45 9.24
C GLU A 198 -20.50 -17.30 10.16
N GLY A 199 -21.20 -16.31 9.61
CA GLY A 199 -21.71 -15.16 10.37
C GLY A 199 -20.62 -14.20 10.84
N LEU A 200 -19.41 -14.30 10.27
CA LEU A 200 -18.28 -13.44 10.60
C LEU A 200 -18.24 -12.24 9.64
N SER A 201 -18.44 -11.04 10.16
CA SER A 201 -18.21 -9.82 9.40
C SER A 201 -16.71 -9.51 9.30
N ALA A 202 -16.31 -8.84 8.23
CA ALA A 202 -14.93 -8.37 8.09
C ALA A 202 -14.53 -7.40 9.22
N GLN A 203 -15.49 -6.62 9.73
CA GLN A 203 -15.25 -5.68 10.81
C GLN A 203 -14.96 -6.40 12.13
N GLU A 204 -15.76 -7.41 12.49
CA GLU A 204 -15.55 -8.21 13.73
C GLU A 204 -14.21 -8.92 13.72
N VAL A 205 -13.84 -9.49 12.56
CA VAL A 205 -12.55 -10.12 12.36
C VAL A 205 -11.43 -9.09 12.54
N LEU A 206 -11.52 -7.92 11.91
CA LEU A 206 -10.50 -6.86 12.04
C LEU A 206 -10.41 -6.30 13.47
N THR A 207 -11.53 -6.08 14.15
CA THR A 207 -11.53 -5.60 15.55
C THR A 207 -10.90 -6.59 16.51
N ALA A 208 -11.03 -7.89 16.27
CA ALA A 208 -10.32 -8.92 17.07
C ALA A 208 -8.79 -8.92 16.85
N PHE A 209 -8.31 -8.25 15.80
CA PHE A 209 -6.89 -8.08 15.49
C PHE A 209 -6.33 -6.70 15.83
N GLU A 210 -7.16 -5.65 15.96
CA GLU A 210 -6.75 -4.27 16.27
C GLU A 210 -6.63 -3.96 17.77
N THR A 211 -7.28 -4.73 18.65
CA THR A 211 -7.20 -4.58 20.13
C THR A 211 -5.99 -5.32 20.75
N GLY A 212 -4.86 -5.36 20.05
CA GLY A 212 -3.65 -6.00 20.53
C GLY A 212 -2.39 -5.30 20.10
#